data_AF-A0AB33BX12-F1
#
_entry.id   AF-A0AB33BX12-F1
#
_cell.length_a   1.000
_cell.length_b   1.000
_cell.length_c   1.000
_cell.angle_alpha   90.00
_cell.angle_beta   90.00
_cell.angle_gamma   90.00
#
_symmetry.space_group_name_H-M   'P 1'
#
loop_
_entity.id
_entity.type
_entity.pdbx_description
1 polymer ?
#
loop_
_entity_poly.entity_id
_entity_poly.type
_entity_poly.pdbx_seq_one_letter_code
_entity_poly.pdbx_strand_id
1 'polypeptide(L)'
;MFESEDDATRYALLLEAQDFPTPTVEKIDSEEVAEFCRSAGYQAEMIEAGMLVIPPESNAEELDWQKEEVPPAEEEFSEIPDAELDSIRRRLEGLL
;
A
#
# COMPACT_ATOMS: atom_id res chain seq x y z
N MET A 1 5.95 11.58 7.05
CA MET A 1 4.81 12.51 6.95
C MET A 1 5.33 13.90 6.60
N PHE A 2 4.52 14.77 6.00
CA PHE A 2 4.92 16.14 5.65
C PHE A 2 4.03 17.15 6.36
N GLU A 3 4.62 18.23 6.88
CA GLU A 3 3.88 19.37 7.43
C GLU A 3 3.17 20.18 6.33
N SER A 4 3.77 20.21 5.13
CA SER A 4 3.31 20.98 3.98
C SER A 4 2.79 20.08 2.86
N GLU A 5 1.60 20.39 2.34
CA GLU A 5 1.00 19.73 1.18
C GLU A 5 1.84 19.91 -0.09
N ASP A 6 2.45 21.08 -0.28
CA ASP A 6 3.31 21.37 -1.43
C ASP A 6 4.57 20.49 -1.42
N ASP A 7 5.12 20.21 -0.24
CA ASP A 7 6.30 19.36 -0.09
C ASP A 7 5.94 17.88 -0.31
N ALA A 8 4.78 17.44 0.19
CA ALA A 8 4.25 16.10 -0.10
C ALA A 8 4.00 15.91 -1.60
N THR A 9 3.42 16.91 -2.27
CA THR A 9 3.16 16.89 -3.72
C THR A 9 4.48 16.83 -4.51
N ARG A 10 5.50 17.58 -4.07
CA ARG A 10 6.83 17.50 -4.69
C ARG A 10 7.45 16.12 -4.52
N TYR A 11 7.34 15.52 -3.34
CA TYR A 11 7.82 14.16 -3.10
C TYR A 11 7.08 13.11 -3.96
N ALA A 12 5.77 13.28 -4.16
CA ALA A 12 4.97 12.44 -5.05
C ALA A 12 5.47 12.47 -6.50
N LEU A 13 5.82 13.64 -7.02
CA LEU A 13 6.42 13.78 -8.37
C LEU A 13 7.78 13.08 -8.48
N LEU A 14 8.58 13.08 -7.41
CA LEU A 14 9.85 12.36 -7.40
C LEU A 14 9.66 10.85 -7.45
N LEU A 15 8.62 10.32 -6.80
CA LEU A 15 8.26 8.91 -6.87
C LEU A 15 7.76 8.52 -8.27
N GLU A 16 6.90 9.34 -8.88
CA GLU A 16 6.46 9.14 -10.26
C GLU A 16 7.64 9.10 -11.25
N ALA A 17 8.62 9.98 -11.07
CA ALA A 17 9.84 9.98 -11.88
C ALA A 17 10.71 8.73 -11.73
N GLN A 18 10.51 7.94 -10.67
CA GLN A 18 11.14 6.63 -10.46
C GLN A 18 10.24 5.47 -10.93
N ASP A 19 9.26 5.74 -11.81
CA ASP A 19 8.32 4.77 -12.37
C ASP A 19 7.36 4.13 -11.33
N PHE A 20 7.18 4.74 -10.15
CA PHE A 20 6.11 4.35 -9.23
C PHE A 20 4.76 4.93 -9.65
N PRO A 21 3.63 4.30 -9.26
CA PRO A 21 2.31 4.91 -9.43
C PRO A 21 2.25 6.28 -8.74
N THR A 22 1.63 7.26 -9.41
CA THR A 22 1.50 8.63 -8.89
C THR A 22 0.72 8.63 -7.57
N PRO A 23 1.35 8.94 -6.42
CA PRO A 23 0.66 8.93 -5.15
C PRO A 23 -0.21 10.19 -5.00
N THR A 24 -1.33 10.05 -4.29
CA THR A 24 -2.22 11.17 -3.96
C THR A 24 -1.91 11.66 -2.55
N VAL A 25 -1.77 12.98 -2.38
CA VAL A 25 -1.58 13.58 -1.06
C VAL A 25 -2.91 13.57 -0.31
N GLU A 26 -2.89 13.06 0.91
CA GLU A 26 -4.06 13.00 1.78
C GLU A 26 -3.72 13.61 3.15
N LYS A 27 -4.67 14.35 3.72
CA LYS A 27 -4.48 14.96 5.03
C LYS A 27 -4.91 13.98 6.11
N ILE A 28 -3.96 13.62 6.97
CA ILE A 28 -4.18 12.71 8.10
C ILE A 28 -3.64 13.33 9.38
N ASP A 29 -4.21 12.94 10.53
CA ASP A 29 -3.70 13.34 11.84
C ASP A 29 -2.34 12.67 12.10
N SER A 30 -1.31 13.47 12.38
CA SER A 30 0.03 12.96 12.59
C SER A 30 0.18 12.20 13.91
N GLU A 31 -0.63 12.50 14.92
CA GLU A 31 -0.60 11.79 16.20
C GLU A 31 -1.13 10.37 16.03
N GLU A 32 -2.23 10.21 15.28
CA GLU A 32 -2.81 8.91 14.94
C GLU A 32 -1.83 8.03 14.17
N VAL A 33 -1.19 8.59 13.13
CA VAL A 33 -0.18 7.86 12.33
C VAL A 33 1.02 7.49 13.19
N ALA A 34 1.50 8.40 14.05
CA ALA A 34 2.63 8.14 14.92
C ALA A 34 2.32 7.05 15.96
N GLU A 35 1.10 7.02 16.52
CA GLU A 35 0.66 5.96 17.41
C GLU A 35 0.60 4.61 16.70
N PHE A 36 0.01 4.57 15.51
CA PHE A 36 -0.02 3.37 14.67
C PHE A 36 1.39 2.83 14.42
N CYS A 37 2.31 3.69 13.95
CA CYS A 37 3.70 3.30 13.69
C CYS A 37 4.37 2.71 14.94
N ARG A 38 4.26 3.37 16.10
CA ARG A 38 4.83 2.86 17.36
C ARG A 38 4.25 1.50 17.74
N SER A 39 2.94 1.31 17.58
CA SER A 39 2.27 0.05 17.92
C SER A 39 2.74 -1.13 17.07
N ALA A 40 3.15 -0.86 15.83
CA ALA A 40 3.64 -1.84 14.87
C ALA A 40 5.18 -1.97 14.86
N GLY A 41 5.90 -1.21 15.69
CA GLY A 41 7.37 -1.20 15.70
C GLY A 41 8.02 -0.39 14.57
N TYR A 42 7.27 0.44 13.87
CA TYR A 42 7.78 1.34 12.84
C TYR A 42 8.21 2.69 13.43
N GLN A 43 9.17 3.34 12.77
CA GLN A 43 9.56 4.70 13.05
C GLN A 43 8.80 5.68 12.15
N ALA A 44 8.11 6.64 12.76
CA ALA A 44 7.49 7.74 12.04
C ALA A 44 8.43 8.95 12.02
N GLU A 45 8.52 9.63 10.87
CA GLU A 45 9.27 10.86 10.69
C GLU A 45 8.36 11.97 10.19
N MET A 46 8.52 13.18 10.74
CA MET A 46 7.82 14.39 10.33
C MET A 46 8.78 15.30 9.58
N ILE A 47 8.42 15.65 8.35
CA ILE A 47 9.19 16.53 7.48
C ILE A 47 8.64 17.94 7.62
N GLU A 48 9.46 18.83 8.19
CA GLU A 48 9.16 20.25 8.37
C GLU A 48 8.96 20.96 7.03
N ALA A 49 8.12 22.00 7.01
CA ALA A 49 7.83 22.76 5.80
C ALA A 49 9.11 23.35 5.16
N GLY A 50 9.24 23.18 3.84
CA GLY A 50 10.37 23.60 3.03
C GLY A 50 11.58 22.68 3.06
N MET A 51 11.56 21.60 3.87
CA MET A 51 12.64 20.62 3.87
C MET A 51 12.59 19.75 2.62
N LEU A 52 13.75 19.54 1.98
CA LEU A 52 13.85 18.71 0.78
C LEU A 52 14.24 17.29 1.17
N VAL A 53 13.35 16.35 0.86
CA VAL A 53 13.57 14.91 1.02
C VAL A 53 13.54 14.27 -0.36
N ILE A 54 14.50 13.39 -0.62
CA ILE A 54 14.62 12.64 -1.87
C ILE A 54 14.28 11.18 -1.60
N PRO A 55 13.39 10.55 -2.37
CA PRO A 55 13.10 9.13 -2.21
C PRO A 55 14.35 8.27 -2.45
N PRO A 56 14.48 7.10 -1.80
CA PRO A 56 15.57 6.16 -2.06
C PRO A 56 15.65 5.78 -3.54
N GLU A 57 16.86 5.51 -4.04
CA GLU A 57 17.07 5.15 -5.46
C GLU A 57 16.86 3.66 -5.75
N SER A 58 16.81 2.82 -4.72
CA SER A 58 16.68 1.37 -4.86
C SER A 58 15.78 0.76 -3.79
N ASN A 59 15.10 -0.32 -4.16
CA ASN A 59 14.31 -1.12 -3.23
C ASN A 59 15.21 -1.94 -2.29
N ALA A 60 14.66 -2.36 -1.15
CA ALA A 60 15.33 -3.30 -0.27
C ALA A 60 15.52 -4.66 -0.96
N GLU A 61 16.72 -5.23 -0.85
CA GLU A 61 17.06 -6.53 -1.46
C GLU A 61 16.42 -7.71 -0.71
N GLU A 62 16.29 -7.59 0.61
CA GLU A 62 15.70 -8.59 1.49
C GLU A 62 14.50 -8.01 2.20
N LEU A 63 13.35 -8.68 2.09
CA LEU A 63 12.12 -8.29 2.76
C LEU A 63 11.80 -9.28 3.87
N ASP A 64 11.31 -8.79 5.01
CA ASP A 64 11.07 -9.66 6.18
C ASP A 64 10.03 -10.76 5.92
N TRP A 65 9.07 -10.52 5.02
CA TRP A 65 8.07 -11.52 4.63
C TRP A 65 8.63 -12.63 3.70
N GLN A 66 9.78 -12.43 3.06
CA GLN A 66 10.44 -13.48 2.25
C GLN A 66 11.17 -14.50 3.12
N LYS A 67 11.44 -14.17 4.40
CA LYS A 67 12.09 -15.07 5.36
C LYS A 67 11.14 -16.13 5.90
N GLU A 68 9.84 -15.89 5.84
CA GLU A 68 8.84 -16.92 6.03
C GLU A 68 8.68 -17.67 4.71
N GLU A 69 9.45 -18.75 4.53
CA GLU A 69 9.06 -19.82 3.62
C GLU A 69 7.75 -20.42 4.15
N VAL A 70 6.64 -19.75 3.90
CA VAL A 70 5.34 -20.41 3.91
C VAL A 70 5.46 -21.38 2.74
N PRO A 71 5.48 -22.72 2.96
CA PRO A 71 5.35 -23.64 1.83
C PRO A 71 4.15 -23.16 1.04
N PRO A 72 4.21 -23.11 -0.31
CA PRO A 72 3.09 -22.65 -1.09
C PRO A 72 1.89 -23.39 -0.52
N ALA A 73 0.96 -22.65 0.09
CA ALA A 73 -0.37 -23.18 0.20
C ALA A 73 -0.65 -23.54 -1.26
N GLU A 74 -0.85 -24.81 -1.52
CA GLU A 74 -1.61 -25.21 -2.69
C GLU A 74 -2.93 -24.46 -2.49
N GLU A 75 -2.97 -23.19 -2.91
CA GLU A 75 -4.18 -22.60 -3.43
C GLU A 75 -4.43 -23.50 -4.63
N GLU A 76 -5.06 -24.65 -4.36
CA GLU A 76 -6.14 -25.12 -5.16
C GLU A 76 -7.02 -23.88 -5.35
N PHE A 77 -6.67 -23.09 -6.36
CA PHE A 77 -7.64 -22.33 -7.09
C PHE A 77 -8.55 -23.42 -7.62
N SER A 78 -9.49 -23.84 -6.77
CA SER A 78 -10.53 -24.76 -7.15
C SER A 78 -11.17 -24.04 -8.31
N GLU A 79 -10.90 -24.51 -9.53
CA GLU A 79 -11.57 -24.04 -10.73
C GLU A 79 -13.05 -24.22 -10.41
N ILE A 80 -13.71 -23.14 -9.99
CA ILE A 80 -15.11 -23.19 -9.66
C ILE A 80 -15.76 -23.68 -10.96
N PRO A 81 -16.38 -24.87 -10.97
CA PRO A 81 -16.88 -25.44 -12.20
C PRO A 81 -17.84 -24.43 -12.83
N ASP A 82 -17.84 -24.29 -14.15
CA ASP A 82 -18.69 -23.30 -14.85
C ASP A 82 -20.18 -23.38 -14.41
N ALA A 83 -20.64 -24.58 -14.03
CA ALA A 83 -21.97 -24.82 -13.48
C ALA A 83 -22.22 -24.10 -12.14
N GLU A 84 -21.22 -24.01 -11.26
CA GLU A 84 -21.30 -23.25 -10.00
C GLU A 84 -21.31 -21.74 -10.28
N LEU A 85 -20.50 -21.24 -11.22
CA LEU A 85 -20.53 -19.84 -11.66
C LEU A 85 -21.89 -19.45 -12.25
N ASP A 86 -22.49 -20.32 -13.06
CA ASP A 86 -23.84 -20.10 -13.61
C ASP A 86 -24.92 -20.10 -12.52
N SER A 87 -24.77 -20.95 -11.49
CA SER A 87 -25.68 -20.97 -10.34
C SER A 87 -25.61 -19.68 -9.52
N ILE A 88 -24.40 -19.12 -9.34
CA ILE A 88 -24.16 -17.85 -8.65
C ILE A 88 -24.77 -16.70 -9.46
N ARG A 89 -24.56 -16.65 -10.78
CA ARG A 89 -25.14 -15.64 -11.67
C ARG A 89 -26.66 -15.59 -11.57
N ARG A 90 -27.32 -16.75 -11.72
CA ARG A 90 -28.79 -16.86 -11.68
C ARG A 90 -29.39 -16.42 -10.34
N ARG A 91 -28.66 -16.66 -9.23
CA ARG A 91 -29.09 -16.25 -7.89
C ARG A 91 -29.00 -14.74 -7.71
N LEU A 92 -28.01 -14.09 -8.32
CA LEU A 92 -27.86 -12.63 -8.32
C LEU A 92 -28.88 -11.94 -9.25
N GLU A 93 -29.23 -12.56 -10.38
CA GLU A 93 -30.26 -12.05 -11.30
C GLU A 93 -31.68 -12.05 -10.68
N GLY A 94 -31.96 -12.90 -9.69
CA GLY A 94 -33.24 -12.94 -8.98
C GLY A 94 -33.38 -11.94 -7.83
N LEU A 95 -32.35 -11.13 -7.56
CA LEU A 95 -32.32 -10.10 -6.51
C LEU A 95 -32.61 -8.67 -7.03
N LEU A 96 -32.87 -8.52 -8.33
CA LEU A 96 -33.30 -7.30 -9.02
C LEU A 96 -34.77 -7.41 -9.46
#